data_AF-A0A7R9TBC3-F1
#
_entry.id   AF-A0A7R9TBC3-F1
#
_cell.length_a   1.000
_cell.length_b   1.000
_cell.length_c   1.000
_cell.angle_alpha   90.00
_cell.angle_beta   90.00
_cell.angle_gamma   90.00
#
_symmetry.space_group_name_H-M   'P 1'
#
loop_
_entity.id
_entity.type
_entity.pdbx_description
1 polymer ?
#
loop_
_entity_poly.entity_id
_entity_poly.type
_entity_poly.pdbx_seq_one_letter_code
_entity_poly.pdbx_strand_id
1 'polypeptide(L)'
;EASEALPSRIDTTTMGQFLEVSQDKLTARYGGEAAHSNDVGAAQGDCCEPRRAALYYYELRVINAGRDGAIAIGFSQEGARLTRQPGWDPNSYGYHGDDGRKSHNN
;
A
#
# COMPACT_ATOMS: atom_id res chain seq x y z
N GLU A 1 18.92 -5.94 -24.12
CA GLU A 1 18.09 -6.57 -23.07
C GLU A 1 16.78 -5.81 -22.97
N ALA A 2 15.68 -6.49 -22.63
CA ALA A 2 14.37 -5.84 -22.48
C ALA A 2 14.34 -5.00 -21.18
N SER A 3 13.68 -3.83 -21.24
CA SER A 3 13.45 -2.99 -20.06
C SER A 3 12.48 -3.69 -19.09
N GLU A 4 12.77 -3.62 -17.78
CA GLU A 4 11.83 -4.06 -16.74
C GLU A 4 10.56 -3.20 -16.79
N ALA A 5 9.39 -3.82 -16.60
CA ALA A 5 8.14 -3.07 -16.47
C ALA A 5 8.17 -2.23 -15.18
N LEU A 6 7.53 -1.06 -15.21
CA LEU A 6 7.43 -0.17 -14.04
C LEU A 6 6.01 -0.22 -13.47
N PRO A 7 5.86 -0.24 -12.14
CA PRO A 7 4.56 -0.03 -11.51
C PRO A 7 4.01 1.33 -11.91
N SER A 8 2.76 1.34 -12.33
CA SER A 8 2.09 2.53 -12.89
C SER A 8 0.71 2.78 -12.28
N ARG A 9 0.17 1.80 -11.55
CA ARG A 9 -1.17 1.85 -10.96
C ARG A 9 -1.30 0.87 -9.81
N ILE A 10 -2.37 1.01 -9.04
CA ILE A 10 -2.78 0.04 -8.02
C ILE A 10 -3.20 -1.26 -8.71
N ASP A 11 -2.75 -2.40 -8.18
CA ASP A 11 -3.27 -3.70 -8.58
C ASP A 11 -4.71 -3.87 -8.10
N THR A 12 -5.64 -3.96 -9.05
CA THR A 12 -7.07 -4.18 -8.78
C THR A 12 -7.46 -5.65 -8.87
N THR A 13 -6.52 -6.54 -9.21
CA THR A 13 -6.75 -7.99 -9.26
C THR A 13 -6.55 -8.62 -7.88
N THR A 14 -5.62 -8.07 -7.09
CA THR A 14 -5.31 -8.51 -5.73
C THR A 14 -5.32 -7.31 -4.79
N MET A 15 -6.49 -7.00 -4.23
CA MET A 15 -6.68 -5.88 -3.29
C MET A 15 -7.46 -6.32 -2.04
N GLY A 16 -7.21 -5.66 -0.92
CA GLY A 16 -7.90 -5.90 0.35
C GLY A 16 -9.39 -5.57 0.24
N GLN A 17 -10.21 -6.33 0.96
CA GLN A 17 -11.68 -6.28 0.87
C GLN A 17 -12.28 -4.89 1.11
N PHE A 18 -11.64 -4.06 1.94
CA PHE A 18 -12.15 -2.75 2.32
C PHE A 18 -11.69 -1.60 1.42
N LEU A 19 -10.96 -1.88 0.32
CA LEU A 19 -10.56 -0.85 -0.63
C LEU A 19 -11.53 -0.74 -1.82
N GLU A 20 -11.91 0.49 -2.11
CA GLU A 20 -12.49 0.92 -3.36
C GLU A 20 -11.42 1.66 -4.16
N VAL A 21 -11.20 1.25 -5.41
CA VAL A 21 -10.22 1.89 -6.31
C VAL A 21 -10.95 2.59 -7.44
N SER A 22 -10.58 3.84 -7.73
CA SER A 22 -11.13 4.63 -8.83
C SER A 22 -10.79 4.04 -10.21
N GLN A 23 -11.52 4.47 -11.24
CA GLN A 23 -11.33 3.98 -12.61
C GLN A 23 -9.93 4.23 -13.18
N ASP A 24 -9.25 5.31 -12.76
CA ASP A 24 -7.87 5.61 -13.14
C ASP A 24 -6.85 4.69 -12.47
N LYS A 25 -7.26 3.91 -11.46
CA LYS A 25 -6.43 3.01 -10.66
C LYS A 25 -5.31 3.72 -9.90
N LEU A 26 -5.48 5.00 -9.61
CA LEU A 26 -4.52 5.84 -8.88
C LEU A 26 -5.07 6.38 -7.56
N THR A 27 -6.37 6.26 -7.32
CA THR A 27 -6.99 6.65 -6.04
C THR A 27 -7.61 5.45 -5.36
N ALA A 28 -7.25 5.25 -4.09
CA ALA A 28 -7.87 4.27 -3.21
C ALA A 28 -8.67 4.99 -2.12
N ARG A 29 -9.80 4.42 -1.75
CA ARG A 29 -10.65 4.85 -0.64
C ARG A 29 -10.94 3.64 0.25
N TYR A 30 -10.84 3.84 1.56
CA TYR A 30 -11.31 2.86 2.52
C TYR A 30 -12.83 2.94 2.65
N GLY A 31 -13.52 1.82 2.40
CA GLY A 31 -14.98 1.67 2.45
C GLY A 31 -15.49 0.79 3.60
N GLY A 32 -14.61 0.31 4.48
CA GLY A 32 -14.97 -0.50 5.64
C GLY A 32 -15.50 0.31 6.83
N GLU A 33 -16.04 -0.38 7.83
CA GLU A 33 -16.51 0.23 9.08
C GLU A 33 -15.38 0.52 10.08
N ALA A 34 -14.19 -0.05 9.86
CA ALA A 34 -13.06 -0.02 10.80
C ALA A 34 -13.45 -0.44 12.23
N ALA A 35 -14.23 -1.51 12.36
CA ALA A 35 -14.73 -2.00 13.64
C ALA A 35 -13.66 -2.77 14.43
N HIS A 36 -12.70 -3.39 13.73
CA HIS A 36 -11.63 -4.19 14.31
C HIS A 36 -10.25 -3.72 13.84
N SER A 37 -9.21 -3.97 14.63
CA SER A 37 -7.83 -3.54 14.32
C SER A 37 -7.24 -4.16 13.04
N ASN A 38 -7.81 -5.25 12.55
CA ASN A 38 -7.44 -5.93 11.31
C ASN A 38 -8.38 -5.60 10.14
N ASP A 39 -9.33 -4.67 10.31
CA ASP A 39 -10.18 -4.18 9.24
C ASP A 39 -9.38 -3.20 8.37
N VAL A 40 -8.32 -3.70 7.74
CA VAL A 40 -7.40 -2.94 6.90
C VAL A 40 -7.75 -3.17 5.44
N GLY A 41 -7.77 -2.08 4.66
CA GLY A 41 -7.73 -2.14 3.22
C GLY A 41 -6.32 -1.82 2.73
N ALA A 42 -5.63 -2.80 2.14
CA ALA A 42 -4.31 -2.60 1.54
C ALA A 42 -4.28 -3.10 0.08
N ALA A 43 -3.41 -2.52 -0.74
CA ALA A 43 -3.15 -2.95 -2.11
C ALA A 43 -1.66 -2.74 -2.44
N GLN A 44 -1.19 -3.44 -3.47
CA GLN A 44 0.15 -3.29 -4.03
C GLN A 44 0.07 -2.61 -5.41
N GLY A 45 1.23 -2.25 -5.97
CA GLY A 45 1.31 -1.83 -7.38
C GLY A 45 1.03 -3.00 -8.34
N ASP A 46 0.73 -2.69 -9.60
CA ASP A 46 0.45 -3.68 -10.66
C ASP A 46 1.63 -4.56 -11.06
N CYS A 47 2.83 -4.22 -10.63
CA CYS A 47 4.02 -5.06 -10.69
C CYS A 47 5.05 -4.60 -9.65
N CYS A 48 6.07 -5.42 -9.40
CA CYS A 48 7.18 -5.06 -8.51
C CYS A 48 8.04 -3.93 -9.10
N GLU A 49 8.69 -3.19 -8.22
CA GLU A 49 9.67 -2.18 -8.57
C GLU A 49 10.87 -2.78 -9.33
N PRO A 50 11.45 -2.05 -10.29
CA PRO A 50 12.60 -2.52 -11.06
C PRO A 50 13.81 -2.77 -10.16
N ARG A 51 14.41 -3.96 -10.25
CA ARG A 51 15.57 -4.36 -9.45
C ARG A 51 16.87 -3.73 -9.95
N ARG A 52 16.88 -3.30 -11.22
CA ARG A 52 18.05 -2.69 -11.86
C ARG A 52 18.05 -1.17 -11.78
N ALA A 53 17.01 -0.57 -11.20
CA ALA A 53 16.99 0.87 -10.97
C ALA A 53 17.90 1.23 -9.79
N ALA A 54 18.74 2.27 -9.96
CA ALA A 54 19.55 2.80 -8.87
C ALA A 54 18.69 3.48 -7.78
N LEU A 55 17.53 4.02 -8.19
CA LEU A 55 16.55 4.64 -7.32
C LEU A 55 15.17 4.39 -7.90
N TYR A 56 14.24 3.97 -7.05
CA TYR A 56 12.81 3.97 -7.34
C TYR A 56 12.12 4.96 -6.40
N TYR A 57 11.15 5.69 -6.94
CA TYR A 57 10.42 6.74 -6.22
C TYR A 57 8.95 6.73 -6.63
N TYR A 58 8.08 6.88 -5.65
CA TYR A 58 6.66 7.12 -5.84
C TYR A 58 6.15 8.02 -4.71
N GLU A 59 5.05 8.72 -4.98
CA GLU A 59 4.39 9.60 -4.02
C GLU A 59 2.98 9.10 -3.73
N LEU A 60 2.53 9.33 -2.50
CA LEU A 60 1.14 9.20 -2.09
C LEU A 60 0.65 10.56 -1.60
N ARG A 61 -0.51 10.99 -2.08
CA ARG A 61 -1.18 12.19 -1.60
C ARG A 61 -2.40 11.80 -0.77
N VAL A 62 -2.43 12.22 0.49
CA VAL A 62 -3.61 12.05 1.34
C VAL A 62 -4.67 13.08 0.94
N ILE A 63 -5.76 12.61 0.34
CA ILE A 63 -6.91 13.45 -0.05
C ILE A 63 -7.84 13.67 1.14
N ASN A 64 -8.05 12.62 1.94
CA ASN A 64 -8.85 12.62 3.15
C ASN A 64 -8.25 11.63 4.16
N ALA A 65 -7.90 12.11 5.35
CA ALA A 65 -7.29 11.28 6.40
C ALA A 65 -8.29 10.32 7.07
N GLY A 66 -9.60 10.48 6.83
CA GLY A 66 -10.62 9.71 7.52
C GLY A 66 -10.70 10.05 9.00
N ARG A 67 -11.23 9.11 9.79
CA ARG A 67 -11.46 9.30 11.23
C ARG A 67 -10.16 9.33 12.04
N ASP A 68 -9.29 8.34 11.81
CA ASP A 68 -8.14 8.08 12.67
C ASP A 68 -6.80 8.41 11.99
N GLY A 69 -6.79 8.78 10.70
CA GLY A 69 -5.54 9.08 9.99
C GLY A 69 -4.63 7.86 9.78
N ALA A 70 -5.12 6.65 10.04
CA ALA A 70 -4.40 5.38 9.97
C ALA A 70 -4.11 4.95 8.52
N ILE A 71 -3.35 5.78 7.81
CA ILE A 71 -2.91 5.59 6.43
C ILE A 71 -1.42 5.33 6.49
N ALA A 72 -0.99 4.19 5.93
CA ALA A 72 0.43 3.88 5.79
C ALA A 72 0.84 3.76 4.32
N ILE A 73 2.07 4.18 4.04
CA ILE A 73 2.76 4.04 2.77
C ILE A 73 4.00 3.17 2.96
N GLY A 74 4.31 2.29 2.01
CA GLY A 74 5.59 1.60 2.01
C GLY A 74 5.66 0.42 1.05
N PHE A 75 6.53 -0.52 1.37
CA PHE A 75 6.88 -1.66 0.53
C PHE A 75 6.56 -2.99 1.21
N SER A 76 6.21 -3.99 0.40
CA SER A 76 6.00 -5.36 0.87
C SER A 76 6.39 -6.34 -0.23
N GLN A 77 6.76 -7.56 0.18
CA GLN A 77 6.92 -8.67 -0.76
C GLN A 77 5.58 -9.00 -1.46
N GLU A 78 5.67 -9.61 -2.65
CA GLU A 78 4.53 -10.24 -3.32
C GLU A 78 3.82 -11.24 -2.37
N GLY A 79 2.49 -11.25 -2.41
CA GLY A 79 1.67 -12.13 -1.57
C GLY A 79 1.54 -11.69 -0.11
N ALA A 80 1.91 -10.45 0.21
CA ALA A 80 1.68 -9.86 1.53
C ALA A 80 0.19 -9.91 1.91
N ARG A 81 -0.09 -10.03 3.21
CA ARG A 81 -1.47 -10.07 3.72
C ARG A 81 -2.11 -8.70 3.58
N LEU A 82 -3.12 -8.58 2.74
CA LEU A 82 -3.82 -7.31 2.46
C LEU A 82 -4.82 -6.89 3.57
N THR A 83 -4.86 -7.63 4.67
CA THR A 83 -5.55 -7.30 5.93
C THR A 83 -4.58 -6.72 6.98
N ARG A 84 -3.39 -6.32 6.55
CA ARG A 84 -2.33 -5.75 7.39
C ARG A 84 -1.81 -4.47 6.74
N GLN A 85 -1.44 -3.48 7.55
CA GLN A 85 -0.78 -2.29 7.03
C GLN A 85 0.68 -2.58 6.66
N PRO A 86 1.27 -1.83 5.70
CA PRO A 86 2.71 -1.89 5.44
C PRO A 86 3.54 -1.79 6.73
N GLY A 87 4.52 -2.68 6.90
CA GLY A 87 5.42 -2.73 8.06
C GLY A 87 4.94 -3.59 9.24
N TRP A 88 3.72 -4.13 9.20
CA TRP A 88 3.16 -4.94 10.29
C TRP A 88 3.58 -6.42 10.27
N ASP A 89 4.06 -6.89 9.12
CA ASP A 89 4.45 -8.27 8.86
C ASP A 89 5.92 -8.36 8.40
N PRO A 90 6.55 -9.54 8.50
CA PRO A 90 7.87 -9.76 7.91
C PRO A 90 7.92 -9.42 6.42
N ASN A 91 9.09 -8.98 5.96
CA ASN A 91 9.32 -8.54 4.57
C ASN A 91 8.40 -7.38 4.14
N SER A 92 8.01 -6.53 5.09
CA SER A 92 7.27 -5.30 4.83
C SER A 92 7.80 -4.14 5.66
N TYR A 93 7.76 -2.96 5.06
CA TYR A 93 8.22 -1.69 5.62
C TYR A 93 7.14 -0.65 5.37
N GLY A 94 6.80 0.14 6.38
CA GLY A 94 5.76 1.16 6.27
C GLY A 94 6.09 2.41 7.04
N TYR A 95 5.52 3.53 6.60
CA TYR A 95 5.49 4.81 7.31
C TYR A 95 4.04 5.17 7.60
N HIS A 96 3.71 5.37 8.86
CA HIS A 96 2.35 5.45 9.38
C HIS A 96 1.96 6.91 9.66
N GLY A 97 0.84 7.35 9.09
CA GLY A 97 0.41 8.75 9.13
C GLY A 97 -0.21 9.19 10.46
N ASP A 98 -0.74 8.25 11.25
CA ASP A 98 -1.39 8.49 12.54
C ASP A 98 -0.39 8.82 13.66
N ASP A 99 0.82 8.24 13.61
CA ASP A 99 1.85 8.46 14.64
C ASP A 99 3.20 8.99 14.11
N GLY A 100 3.35 9.09 12.78
CA GLY A 100 4.54 9.58 12.12
C GLY A 100 5.76 8.66 12.28
N ARG A 101 5.57 7.36 12.58
CA ARG A 101 6.66 6.40 12.76
C ARG A 101 6.86 5.49 11.56
N LYS A 102 8.10 4.98 11.47
CA LYS A 102 8.42 3.84 10.62
C LYS A 102 8.06 2.54 11.34
N SER A 103 7.49 1.61 10.61
CA SER A 103 7.14 0.26 11.03
C SER A 103 7.87 -0.73 10.13
N HIS A 104 8.59 -1.69 10.71
CA HIS A 104 9.16 -2.83 10.02
C HIS A 104 9.30 -3.98 11.00
N ASN A 105 9.22 -5.20 10.49
CA ASN A 105 9.34 -6.41 11.30
C ASN A 105 10.41 -7.29 10.66
N ASN A 106 11.67 -7.01 11.00
CA ASN A 106 12.84 -7.79 10.54
C ASN A 106 13.37 -8.63 11.69
#